data_AF-A0A852UNG4-F1
#
_entry.id   AF-A0A852UNG4-F1
#
_cell.length_a   1.000
_cell.length_b   1.000
_cell.length_c   1.000
_cell.angle_alpha   90.00
_cell.angle_beta   90.00
_cell.angle_gamma   90.00
#
_symmetry.space_group_name_H-M   'P 1'
#
loop_
_entity.id
_entity.type
_entity.pdbx_description
1 polymer ?
#
loop_
_entity_poly.entity_id
_entity_poly.type
_entity_poly.pdbx_seq_one_letter_code
_entity_poly.pdbx_strand_id
1 'polypeptide(L)'
;MLLLATACTGGGPSLDEAAEVLAADARKLESLHPAVDKKVVDETGDGNDDFASCSNDDTALRVYQVTGNLKEGTQPIPAEQADLYGRPLRDKLKEIGYTIDRNSSWAQPGRSVSILRKQDPGITFIVLVQTSQPNVEIIGKTDCLPAPRRSERGSG
;
A
#
# COMPACT_ATOMS: atom_id res chain seq x y z
N MET A 1 -15.43 -26.70 -36.28
CA MET A 1 -14.45 -25.75 -35.71
C MET A 1 -15.22 -24.71 -34.92
N LEU A 2 -15.33 -24.87 -33.59
CA LEU A 2 -15.84 -23.81 -32.72
C LEU A 2 -14.68 -22.84 -32.46
N LEU A 3 -14.79 -21.63 -32.99
CA LEU A 3 -13.99 -20.49 -32.58
C LEU A 3 -14.47 -20.07 -31.19
N LEU A 4 -13.75 -20.48 -30.15
CA LEU A 4 -13.84 -19.86 -28.83
C LEU A 4 -13.21 -18.47 -28.95
N ALA A 5 -14.04 -17.47 -29.22
CA ALA A 5 -13.69 -16.08 -29.03
C ALA A 5 -13.47 -15.87 -27.52
N THR A 6 -12.22 -15.93 -27.07
CA THR A 6 -11.81 -15.37 -25.78
C THR A 6 -12.09 -13.88 -25.87
N ALA A 7 -13.22 -13.47 -25.31
CA ALA A 7 -13.52 -12.08 -25.04
C ALA A 7 -12.41 -11.56 -24.14
N CYS A 8 -11.44 -10.85 -24.72
CA CYS A 8 -10.57 -9.94 -23.97
C CYS A 8 -11.49 -8.81 -23.47
N THR A 9 -12.20 -9.04 -22.36
CA THR A 9 -12.84 -7.95 -21.64
C THR A 9 -11.72 -7.12 -21.05
N GLY A 10 -11.42 -5.99 -21.70
CA GLY A 10 -10.56 -4.93 -21.18
C GLY A 10 -11.16 -4.24 -19.95
N GLY A 11 -11.53 -5.02 -18.93
CA GLY A 11 -11.71 -4.55 -17.58
C GLY A 11 -10.36 -4.60 -16.90
N GLY A 12 -9.97 -3.52 -16.21
CA GLY A 12 -8.74 -3.50 -15.43
C GLY A 12 -8.67 -4.60 -14.36
N PRO A 13 -7.63 -4.58 -13.51
CA PRO A 13 -7.46 -5.60 -12.48
C PRO A 13 -8.68 -5.71 -11.58
N SER A 14 -9.02 -6.95 -11.21
CA SER A 14 -9.96 -7.20 -10.12
C SER A 14 -9.34 -6.82 -8.77
N LEU A 15 -10.19 -6.60 -7.77
CA LEU A 15 -9.75 -6.33 -6.39
C LEU A 15 -8.82 -7.44 -5.87
N ASP A 16 -9.13 -8.70 -6.16
CA ASP A 16 -8.35 -9.85 -5.70
C ASP A 16 -6.97 -9.91 -6.38
N GLU A 17 -6.89 -9.69 -7.69
CA GLU A 17 -5.61 -9.62 -8.41
C GLU A 17 -4.73 -8.49 -7.89
N ALA A 18 -5.30 -7.30 -7.68
CA ALA A 18 -4.57 -6.16 -7.12
C ALA A 18 -4.12 -6.44 -5.66
N ALA A 19 -4.96 -7.10 -4.86
CA ALA A 19 -4.65 -7.48 -3.48
C ALA A 19 -3.51 -8.52 -3.40
N GLU A 20 -3.49 -9.50 -4.31
CA GLU A 20 -2.42 -10.50 -4.39
C GLU A 20 -1.07 -9.83 -4.71
N VAL A 21 -1.06 -8.93 -5.69
CA VAL A 21 0.14 -8.16 -6.05
C VAL A 21 0.58 -7.26 -4.89
N LEU A 22 -0.36 -6.59 -4.22
CA LEU A 22 -0.09 -5.77 -3.04
C LEU A 22 0.58 -6.60 -1.94
N ALA A 23 0.02 -7.75 -1.59
CA ALA A 23 0.58 -8.63 -0.57
C ALA A 23 1.95 -9.18 -0.96
N ALA A 24 2.16 -9.53 -2.24
CA ALA A 24 3.45 -9.99 -2.74
C ALA A 24 4.53 -8.89 -2.69
N ASP A 25 4.18 -7.67 -3.05
CA ASP A 25 5.10 -6.53 -3.04
C ASP A 25 5.40 -6.07 -1.60
N ALA A 26 4.40 -6.06 -0.72
CA ALA A 26 4.57 -5.80 0.71
C ALA A 26 5.59 -6.74 1.37
N ARG A 27 5.51 -8.05 1.10
CA ARG A 27 6.50 -9.04 1.60
C ARG A 27 7.92 -8.74 1.14
N LYS A 28 8.11 -8.20 -0.08
CA LYS A 28 9.43 -7.79 -0.57
C LYS A 28 9.98 -6.61 0.25
N LEU A 29 9.12 -5.66 0.65
CA LEU A 29 9.52 -4.53 1.49
C LEU A 29 9.86 -4.96 2.92
N GLU A 30 9.04 -5.82 3.53
CA GLU A 30 9.31 -6.34 4.87
C GLU A 30 10.69 -7.01 4.95
N SER A 31 11.14 -7.66 3.87
CA SER A 31 12.46 -8.32 3.83
C SER A 31 13.65 -7.35 3.90
N LEU A 32 13.46 -6.09 3.49
CA LEU A 32 14.52 -5.07 3.51
C LEU A 32 14.59 -4.30 4.83
N HIS A 33 13.45 -4.16 5.50
CA HIS A 33 13.35 -3.52 6.80
C HIS A 33 12.44 -4.35 7.71
N PRO A 34 13.00 -5.33 8.42
CA PRO A 34 12.25 -6.03 9.45
C PRO A 34 11.94 -5.01 10.56
N ALA A 35 10.74 -4.46 10.55
CA ALA A 35 10.27 -3.64 11.65
C ALA A 35 10.27 -4.50 12.92
N VAL A 36 10.96 -4.04 13.96
CA VAL A 36 10.87 -4.58 15.31
C VAL A 36 9.57 -4.05 15.92
N ASP A 37 8.91 -4.88 16.73
CA ASP A 37 7.59 -4.60 17.34
C ASP A 37 6.49 -4.28 16.32
N LYS A 38 6.54 -4.97 15.17
CA LYS A 38 5.63 -4.70 14.05
C LYS A 38 4.16 -4.95 14.42
N LYS A 39 3.31 -3.98 14.09
CA LYS A 39 1.87 -4.15 13.96
C LYS A 39 1.54 -4.23 12.48
N VAL A 40 0.85 -5.29 12.07
CA VAL A 40 0.35 -5.47 10.70
C VAL A 40 -1.16 -5.36 10.70
N VAL A 41 -1.70 -4.54 9.81
CA VAL A 41 -3.13 -4.46 9.51
C VAL A 41 -3.31 -4.87 8.04
N ASP A 42 -4.24 -5.78 7.78
CA ASP A 42 -4.54 -6.26 6.43
C ASP A 42 -6.06 -6.39 6.28
N GLU A 43 -6.67 -5.42 5.62
CA GLU A 43 -8.12 -5.22 5.62
C GLU A 43 -8.67 -4.94 4.23
N THR A 44 -9.92 -5.36 4.01
CA THR A 44 -10.71 -5.02 2.82
C THR A 44 -11.91 -4.21 3.27
N GLY A 45 -12.12 -3.04 2.68
CA GLY A 45 -13.29 -2.22 2.99
C GLY A 45 -13.21 -0.80 2.47
N ASP A 46 -14.13 0.01 2.97
CA ASP A 46 -14.31 1.45 2.76
C ASP A 46 -13.86 2.26 3.99
N GLY A 47 -12.78 1.81 4.66
CA GLY A 47 -12.35 2.24 5.99
C GLY A 47 -12.45 3.74 6.30
N ASN A 48 -12.70 4.05 7.58
CA ASN A 48 -12.80 5.41 8.13
C ASN A 48 -11.44 6.11 8.35
N ASP A 49 -10.42 5.71 7.61
CA ASP A 49 -9.05 6.22 7.72
C ASP A 49 -8.74 7.16 6.52
N ASP A 50 -7.89 8.16 6.74
CA ASP A 50 -7.56 9.21 5.74
C ASP A 50 -6.92 8.65 4.45
N PHE A 51 -6.47 7.40 4.46
CA PHE A 51 -5.78 6.70 3.38
C PHE A 51 -6.62 5.58 2.74
N ALA A 52 -7.71 5.12 3.39
CA ALA A 52 -8.38 3.84 3.15
C ALA A 52 -9.89 3.95 2.89
N SER A 53 -10.38 5.06 2.33
CA SER A 53 -11.79 5.20 1.95
C SER A 53 -12.00 5.12 0.43
N CYS A 54 -13.12 4.50 0.05
CA CYS A 54 -13.66 4.59 -1.30
C CYS A 54 -14.86 5.53 -1.28
N SER A 55 -14.99 6.36 -2.32
CA SER A 55 -16.11 7.31 -2.44
C SER A 55 -17.41 6.66 -2.94
N ASN A 56 -17.37 5.39 -3.32
CA ASN A 56 -18.49 4.65 -3.91
C ASN A 56 -18.67 3.29 -3.22
N ASP A 57 -19.88 3.02 -2.74
CA ASP A 57 -20.29 1.81 -2.02
C ASP A 57 -20.17 0.51 -2.85
N ASP A 58 -20.14 0.61 -4.19
CA ASP A 58 -19.92 -0.53 -5.08
C ASP A 58 -18.43 -0.89 -5.27
N THR A 59 -17.54 -0.12 -4.64
CA THR A 59 -16.09 -0.32 -4.72
C THR A 59 -15.50 -0.61 -3.36
N ALA A 60 -14.41 -1.35 -3.36
CA ALA A 60 -13.61 -1.58 -2.17
C ALA A 60 -12.14 -1.46 -2.52
N LEU A 61 -11.31 -1.33 -1.49
CA LEU A 61 -9.87 -1.39 -1.60
C LEU A 61 -9.32 -2.40 -0.60
N ARG A 62 -8.10 -2.88 -0.86
CA ARG A 62 -7.30 -3.64 0.09
C ARG A 62 -6.25 -2.71 0.67
N VAL A 63 -6.10 -2.68 1.98
CA VAL A 63 -5.00 -2.00 2.68
C VAL A 63 -4.12 -3.02 3.36
N TYR A 64 -2.83 -2.79 3.24
CA TYR A 64 -1.79 -3.45 4.01
C TYR A 64 -0.95 -2.38 4.70
N GLN A 65 -0.95 -2.37 6.03
CA GLN A 65 -0.19 -1.41 6.82
C GLN A 65 0.75 -2.13 7.77
N VAL A 66 1.99 -1.66 7.80
CA VAL A 66 3.02 -2.08 8.76
C VAL A 66 3.49 -0.86 9.50
N THR A 67 3.36 -0.88 10.82
CA THR A 67 3.87 0.17 11.70
C THR A 67 4.84 -0.45 12.71
N GLY A 68 5.98 0.19 12.95
CA GLY A 68 6.94 -0.31 13.93
C GLY A 68 8.22 0.52 14.02
N ASN A 69 9.31 -0.12 14.44
CA ASN A 69 10.62 0.52 14.58
C ASN A 69 11.66 -0.15 13.67
N LEU A 70 12.55 0.64 13.06
CA LEU A 70 13.57 0.11 12.14
C LEU A 70 14.64 -0.76 12.83
N LYS A 71 14.86 -0.60 14.15
CA LYS A 71 15.77 -1.40 14.97
C LYS A 71 15.29 -1.44 16.43
N GLU A 72 15.73 -2.45 17.17
CA GLU A 72 15.47 -2.57 18.60
C GLU A 72 16.23 -1.47 19.38
N GLY A 73 15.57 -0.80 20.33
CA GLY A 73 16.19 0.25 21.14
C GLY A 73 16.54 1.56 20.43
N THR A 74 15.95 1.87 19.26
CA THR A 74 16.30 3.10 18.53
C THR A 74 15.92 4.38 19.27
N GLN A 75 16.93 5.20 19.56
CA GLN A 75 16.75 6.62 19.81
C GLN A 75 16.06 7.30 18.62
N PRO A 76 15.40 8.46 18.80
CA PRO A 76 14.78 9.20 17.72
C PRO A 76 15.73 9.34 16.53
N ILE A 77 15.23 9.02 15.32
CA ILE A 77 16.01 9.21 14.11
C ILE A 77 16.23 10.72 13.93
N PRO A 78 17.46 11.21 13.77
CA PRO A 78 17.68 12.62 13.46
C PRO A 78 16.94 12.99 12.17
N ALA A 79 16.30 14.15 12.13
CA ALA A 79 15.43 14.54 11.01
C ALA A 79 16.16 14.51 9.66
N GLU A 80 17.44 14.88 9.65
CA GLU A 80 18.33 14.85 8.50
C GLU A 80 18.68 13.43 8.00
N GLN A 81 18.47 12.41 8.83
CA GLN A 81 18.72 11.01 8.50
C GLN A 81 17.44 10.24 8.11
N ALA A 82 16.24 10.77 8.38
CA ALA A 82 14.98 10.09 8.06
C ALA A 82 14.90 9.67 6.57
N ASP A 83 15.41 10.51 5.66
CA ASP A 83 15.46 10.18 4.23
C ASP A 83 16.39 9.00 3.90
N LEU A 84 17.51 8.85 4.62
CA LEU A 84 18.47 7.77 4.41
C LEU A 84 17.86 6.41 4.75
N TYR A 85 17.01 6.37 5.76
CA TYR A 85 16.28 5.16 6.14
C TYR A 85 15.10 4.86 5.21
N GLY A 86 14.45 5.88 4.64
CA GLY A 86 13.40 5.70 3.64
C GLY A 86 13.92 5.27 2.27
N ARG A 87 15.16 5.63 1.92
CA ARG A 87 15.75 5.41 0.58
C ARG A 87 15.73 3.94 0.12
N PRO A 88 16.18 2.94 0.91
CA PRO A 88 16.16 1.55 0.47
C PRO A 88 14.76 1.04 0.13
N LEU A 89 13.74 1.42 0.92
CA LEU A 89 12.35 1.08 0.66
C LEU A 89 11.86 1.66 -0.67
N ARG A 90 12.16 2.94 -0.92
CA ARG A 90 11.80 3.60 -2.19
C ARG A 90 12.49 2.98 -3.38
N ASP A 91 13.78 2.68 -3.26
CA ASP A 91 14.55 2.14 -4.36
C ASP A 91 14.09 0.71 -4.69
N LYS A 92 13.67 -0.07 -3.68
CA LYS A 92 13.01 -1.36 -3.92
C LYS A 92 11.67 -1.21 -4.61
N LEU A 93 10.84 -0.26 -4.18
CA LEU A 93 9.56 0.02 -4.83
C LEU A 93 9.77 0.40 -6.31
N LYS A 94 10.78 1.21 -6.63
CA LYS A 94 11.15 1.51 -8.02
C LYS A 94 11.60 0.28 -8.80
N GLU A 95 12.44 -0.55 -8.20
CA GLU A 95 12.92 -1.80 -8.80
C GLU A 95 11.75 -2.73 -9.19
N ILE A 96 10.69 -2.79 -8.37
CA ILE A 96 9.50 -3.63 -8.63
C ILE A 96 8.41 -2.90 -9.43
N GLY A 97 8.72 -1.75 -10.03
CA GLY A 97 7.87 -1.08 -11.02
C GLY A 97 7.00 0.07 -10.50
N TYR A 98 7.24 0.58 -9.30
CA TYR A 98 6.55 1.78 -8.81
C TYR A 98 7.26 3.06 -9.24
N THR A 99 6.50 4.11 -9.48
CA THR A 99 7.00 5.44 -9.80
C THR A 99 6.68 6.42 -8.69
N ILE A 100 7.56 7.40 -8.44
CA ILE A 100 7.30 8.43 -7.43
C ILE A 100 6.12 9.29 -7.88
N ASP A 101 5.11 9.40 -7.03
CA ASP A 101 4.05 10.40 -7.17
C ASP A 101 4.54 11.73 -6.58
N ARG A 102 4.94 12.64 -7.48
CA ARG A 102 5.47 13.97 -7.12
C ARG A 102 4.38 14.99 -6.80
N ASN A 103 3.12 14.66 -7.02
CA ASN A 103 2.00 15.58 -6.80
C ASN A 103 1.42 15.49 -5.37
N SER A 104 1.99 14.63 -4.54
CA SER A 104 1.58 14.48 -3.14
C SER A 104 2.00 15.69 -2.29
N SER A 105 1.02 16.28 -1.59
CA SER A 105 1.19 17.42 -0.68
C SER A 105 1.68 17.06 0.73
N TRP A 106 2.11 15.82 0.97
CA TRP A 106 2.28 15.25 2.31
C TRP A 106 3.65 15.48 2.97
N ALA A 107 4.49 16.37 2.45
CA ALA A 107 5.79 16.69 3.04
C ALA A 107 5.65 17.49 4.34
N GLN A 108 6.24 17.00 5.45
CA GLN A 108 6.26 17.68 6.75
C GLN A 108 7.69 17.69 7.35
N PRO A 109 8.06 18.71 8.14
CA PRO A 109 9.35 18.74 8.84
C PRO A 109 9.53 17.52 9.76
N GLY A 110 10.72 16.89 9.73
CA GLY A 110 11.02 15.71 10.55
C GLY A 110 10.39 14.39 10.07
N ARG A 111 9.76 14.39 8.88
CA ARG A 111 9.17 13.22 8.26
C ARG A 111 9.69 13.07 6.83
N SER A 112 10.20 11.90 6.48
CA SER A 112 10.39 11.51 5.08
C SER A 112 9.16 10.75 4.65
N VAL A 113 8.37 11.33 3.75
CA VAL A 113 7.20 10.69 3.15
C VAL A 113 7.51 10.42 1.69
N SER A 114 7.18 9.23 1.21
CA SER A 114 7.28 8.91 -0.20
C SER A 114 6.09 8.10 -0.64
N ILE A 115 5.37 8.69 -1.60
CA ILE A 115 4.23 8.05 -2.26
C ILE A 115 4.72 7.52 -3.59
N LEU A 116 4.54 6.23 -3.81
CA LEU A 116 4.89 5.59 -5.06
C LEU A 116 3.69 4.80 -5.58
N ARG A 117 3.43 4.95 -6.88
CA ARG A 117 2.28 4.34 -7.56
C ARG A 117 2.73 3.42 -8.67
N LYS A 118 2.09 2.27 -8.76
CA LYS A 118 2.13 1.32 -9.87
C LYS A 118 0.77 1.37 -10.54
N GLN A 119 0.71 1.84 -11.78
CA GLN A 119 -0.55 2.12 -12.48
C GLN A 119 -1.36 0.85 -12.78
N ASP A 120 -0.68 -0.25 -13.06
CA ASP A 120 -1.29 -1.57 -13.29
C ASP A 120 -0.61 -2.57 -12.33
N PRO A 121 -1.30 -3.05 -11.27
CA PRO A 121 -2.75 -3.14 -11.11
C PRO A 121 -3.39 -2.03 -10.23
N GLY A 122 -2.88 -0.80 -10.27
CA GLY A 122 -3.43 0.31 -9.48
C GLY A 122 -3.12 0.17 -7.99
N ILE A 123 -1.84 0.19 -7.62
CA ILE A 123 -1.39 0.09 -6.23
C ILE A 123 -0.59 1.33 -5.86
N THR A 124 -0.81 1.83 -4.65
CA THR A 124 -0.05 2.93 -4.06
C THR A 124 0.61 2.46 -2.78
N PHE A 125 1.91 2.68 -2.65
CA PHE A 125 2.64 2.57 -1.38
C PHE A 125 2.99 3.97 -0.87
N ILE A 126 2.78 4.17 0.42
CA ILE A 126 3.17 5.33 1.20
C ILE A 126 4.18 4.83 2.23
N VAL A 127 5.41 5.31 2.12
CA VAL A 127 6.48 5.03 3.08
C VAL A 127 6.70 6.28 3.91
N LEU A 128 6.48 6.16 5.21
CA LEU A 128 6.75 7.19 6.19
C LEU A 128 7.89 6.76 7.09
N VAL A 129 8.91 7.61 7.20
CA VAL A 129 9.96 7.50 8.20
C VAL A 129 9.98 8.79 9.00
N GLN A 130 9.94 8.67 10.32
CA GLN A 130 9.82 9.81 11.22
C GLN A 130 10.74 9.70 12.43
N THR A 131 10.95 10.82 13.11
CA THR A 131 11.87 10.88 14.25
C THR A 131 11.29 10.22 15.52
N SER A 132 9.98 10.27 15.72
CA SER A 132 9.27 9.65 16.85
C SER A 132 9.05 8.16 16.64
N GLN A 133 8.90 7.39 17.72
CA GLN A 133 8.43 6.00 17.64
C GLN A 133 6.89 5.95 17.55
N PRO A 134 6.30 5.04 16.76
CA PRO A 134 6.95 4.16 15.79
C PRO A 134 7.62 4.98 14.67
N ASN A 135 8.86 4.63 14.31
CA ASN A 135 9.68 5.44 13.42
C ASN A 135 9.62 5.03 11.94
N VAL A 136 8.90 3.95 11.64
CA VAL A 136 8.55 3.55 10.28
C VAL A 136 7.09 3.14 10.18
N GLU A 137 6.47 3.58 9.09
CA GLU A 137 5.14 3.16 8.68
C GLU A 137 5.11 2.95 7.17
N ILE A 138 4.62 1.79 6.74
CA ILE A 138 4.48 1.42 5.33
C ILE A 138 3.01 1.10 5.11
N ILE A 139 2.35 1.90 4.29
CA ILE A 139 0.95 1.71 3.91
C ILE A 139 0.91 1.39 2.43
N GLY A 140 0.50 0.18 2.08
CA GLY A 140 0.18 -0.20 0.72
C GLY A 140 -1.33 -0.31 0.55
N LYS A 141 -1.85 0.21 -0.56
CA LYS A 141 -3.27 0.10 -0.88
C LYS A 141 -3.53 -0.10 -2.35
N THR A 142 -4.61 -0.78 -2.69
CA THR A 142 -5.14 -0.80 -4.05
C THR A 142 -5.91 0.49 -4.33
N ASP A 143 -6.14 0.78 -5.61
CA ASP A 143 -7.21 1.69 -6.01
C ASP A 143 -8.58 1.13 -5.56
N CYS A 144 -9.60 1.98 -5.58
CA CYS A 144 -10.97 1.56 -5.40
C CYS A 144 -11.42 0.77 -6.63
N LEU A 145 -11.56 -0.54 -6.45
CA LEU A 145 -11.91 -1.48 -7.49
C LEU A 145 -13.31 -2.05 -7.24
N PRO A 146 -14.04 -2.48 -8.28
CA PRO A 146 -15.35 -3.10 -8.10
C PRO A 146 -15.29 -4.23 -7.08
N ALA A 147 -16.12 -4.14 -6.04
CA ALA A 147 -16.22 -5.20 -5.07
C ALA A 147 -17.00 -6.38 -5.68
N PRO A 148 -16.63 -7.64 -5.40
CA PRO A 148 -17.50 -8.76 -5.75
C PRO A 148 -18.84 -8.53 -5.03
N ARG A 149 -19.93 -8.41 -5.81
CA ARG A 149 -21.26 -8.12 -5.26
C ARG A 149 -21.52 -9.04 -4.08
N ARG A 150 -21.75 -8.48 -2.89
CA ARG A 150 -22.31 -9.24 -1.77
C ARG A 150 -23.62 -9.80 -2.29
N SER A 151 -23.64 -11.09 -2.59
CA SER A 151 -24.89 -11.78 -2.90
C SER A 151 -25.80 -11.51 -1.70
N GLU A 152 -26.89 -10.78 -1.92
CA GLU A 152 -27.92 -10.58 -0.92
C GLU A 152 -28.25 -11.97 -0.38
N ARG A 153 -27.78 -12.24 0.83
CA ARG A 153 -28.09 -13.47 1.54
C ARG A 153 -29.57 -13.33 1.83
N GLY A 154 -30.39 -13.96 0.99
CA GLY A 154 -31.82 -13.96 1.10
C GLY A 154 -32.22 -14.32 2.53
N SER A 155 -32.82 -13.37 3.22
CA SER A 155 -33.64 -13.67 4.39
C SER A 155 -35.00 -14.05 3.84
N GLY A 156 -35.23 -15.36 3.73
CA GLY A 156 -36.57 -15.92 3.61
C GLY A 156 -37.34 -15.84 4.92
#